data_AF-S5ZQG0-F1
#
_entry.id   AF-S5ZQG0-F1
#
_cell.length_a   1.000
_cell.length_b   1.000
_cell.length_c   1.000
_cell.angle_alpha   90.00
_cell.angle_beta   90.00
_cell.angle_gamma   90.00
#
_symmetry.space_group_name_H-M   'P 1'
#
loop_
_entity.id
_entity.type
_entity.pdbx_description
1 polymer ?
#
loop_
_entity_poly.entity_id
_entity_poly.type
_entity_poly.pdbx_seq_one_letter_code
_entity_poly.pdbx_strand_id
1 'polypeptide(L)'
;MQKIDNDAFYEFIKQYDSDTEYHLVGEVDYHLLCDDKPYEEMKSHREALRVVFDRLVEKSIENKENARIMFGDNLADKLHPLVYDIDKAQPTPLNPHDFFYCPNIVKIDYYGNVFYDAEWKPNDENFGTTVPYRYALMEPVHGRRNKPEDFKKVNEALFPNGTDALDIYEWTTDWSDFFDAGHEWYGACCWSVYDKTLNRYVVMLVSATD
;
A
#
# COMPACT_ATOMS: atom_id res chain seq x y z
N MET A 1 12.99 -6.64 -13.72
CA MET A 1 12.63 -6.39 -12.31
C MET A 1 12.41 -7.69 -11.55
N GLN A 2 12.90 -7.75 -10.31
CA GLN A 2 12.83 -8.91 -9.41
C GLN A 2 12.25 -8.49 -8.05
N LYS A 3 11.61 -9.44 -7.33
CA LYS A 3 11.18 -9.21 -5.95
C LYS A 3 12.39 -9.17 -5.05
N ILE A 4 12.33 -8.34 -4.02
CA ILE A 4 13.19 -8.47 -2.86
C ILE A 4 12.36 -9.18 -1.79
N ASP A 5 12.69 -10.41 -1.44
CA ASP A 5 11.97 -11.17 -0.39
C ASP A 5 12.67 -11.10 0.97
N ASN A 6 13.94 -10.74 0.99
CA ASN A 6 14.76 -10.66 2.18
C ASN A 6 15.33 -9.25 2.31
N ASP A 7 14.58 -8.40 3.00
CA ASP A 7 14.94 -7.00 3.26
C ASP A 7 14.79 -6.71 4.76
N ALA A 8 15.66 -5.87 5.31
CA ALA A 8 15.59 -5.46 6.71
C ALA A 8 14.25 -4.78 7.04
N PHE A 9 13.62 -4.14 6.05
CA PHE A 9 12.28 -3.60 6.19
C PHE A 9 11.24 -4.68 6.53
N TYR A 10 11.25 -5.83 5.85
CA TYR A 10 10.29 -6.90 6.12
C TYR A 10 10.46 -7.50 7.51
N GLU A 11 11.69 -7.66 7.99
CA GLU A 11 11.93 -8.07 9.38
C GLU A 11 11.45 -7.02 10.39
N PHE A 12 11.60 -5.73 10.07
CA PHE A 12 11.13 -4.63 10.92
C PHE A 12 9.61 -4.59 11.06
N ILE A 13 8.86 -4.84 9.97
CA ILE A 13 7.39 -4.69 10.01
C ILE A 13 6.66 -5.89 10.63
N LYS A 14 7.31 -7.04 10.84
CA LYS A 14 6.72 -8.22 11.52
C LYS A 14 6.17 -7.95 12.92
N GLN A 15 6.58 -6.85 13.55
CA GLN A 15 6.03 -6.42 14.85
C GLN A 15 4.65 -5.76 14.74
N TYR A 16 4.29 -5.27 13.54
CA TYR A 16 3.01 -4.63 13.24
C TYR A 16 2.02 -5.62 12.63
N ASP A 17 2.52 -6.57 11.82
CA ASP A 17 1.75 -7.70 11.33
C ASP A 17 2.52 -9.01 11.57
N SER A 18 1.99 -9.82 12.49
CA SER A 18 2.60 -11.10 12.86
C SER A 18 2.33 -12.21 11.85
N ASP A 19 1.36 -12.03 10.95
CA ASP A 19 1.02 -13.02 9.94
C ASP A 19 1.97 -12.90 8.75
N THR A 20 2.82 -13.91 8.54
CA THR A 20 4.01 -13.80 7.69
C THR A 20 3.71 -13.71 6.18
N GLU A 21 2.45 -13.88 5.78
CA GLU A 21 2.05 -13.95 4.38
C GLU A 21 1.77 -12.59 3.75
N TYR A 22 1.51 -11.57 4.57
CA TYR A 22 1.24 -10.21 4.13
C TYR A 22 2.27 -9.25 4.73
N HIS A 23 2.61 -8.21 3.98
CA HIS A 23 3.60 -7.23 4.38
C HIS A 23 2.90 -5.92 4.69
N LEU A 24 2.04 -5.93 5.72
CA LEU A 24 1.19 -4.80 6.07
C LEU A 24 1.76 -3.97 7.22
N VAL A 25 1.55 -2.65 7.14
CA VAL A 25 1.54 -1.78 8.32
C VAL A 25 0.35 -0.84 8.22
N GLY A 26 -0.60 -0.99 9.14
CA GLY A 26 -1.94 -0.41 8.93
C GLY A 26 -2.60 -1.10 7.74
N GLU A 27 -3.12 -0.33 6.79
CA GLU A 27 -3.76 -0.81 5.55
C GLU A 27 -2.83 -0.82 4.33
N VAL A 28 -1.53 -0.56 4.53
CA VAL A 28 -0.58 -0.42 3.43
C VAL A 28 0.17 -1.73 3.22
N ASP A 29 0.01 -2.34 2.05
CA ASP A 29 0.74 -3.52 1.59
C ASP A 29 1.98 -3.14 0.79
N TYR A 30 3.15 -3.60 1.26
CA TYR A 30 4.45 -3.19 0.74
C TYR A 30 5.12 -4.26 -0.13
N HIS A 31 5.40 -3.91 -1.38
CA HIS A 31 6.09 -4.75 -2.36
C HIS A 31 7.42 -4.11 -2.77
N LEU A 32 8.52 -4.70 -2.31
CA LEU A 32 9.87 -4.24 -2.63
C LEU A 32 10.40 -4.96 -3.87
N LEU A 33 10.95 -4.20 -4.80
CA LEU A 33 11.51 -4.71 -6.05
C LEU A 33 12.86 -4.04 -6.37
N CYS A 34 13.67 -4.70 -7.18
CA CYS A 34 14.86 -4.11 -7.80
C CYS A 34 14.88 -4.40 -9.30
N ASP A 35 15.59 -3.57 -10.06
CA ASP A 35 15.87 -3.85 -11.47
C ASP A 35 17.33 -3.54 -11.80
N ASP A 36 17.93 -4.38 -12.63
CA ASP A 36 19.28 -4.16 -13.17
C ASP A 36 19.24 -3.21 -14.37
N LYS A 37 18.05 -2.99 -14.95
CA LYS A 37 17.83 -2.04 -16.03
C LYS A 37 17.98 -0.60 -15.51
N PRO A 38 18.46 0.34 -16.35
CA PRO A 38 18.45 1.75 -16.02
C PRO A 38 17.04 2.25 -15.66
N TYR A 39 16.97 3.16 -14.70
CA TYR A 39 15.73 3.84 -14.34
C TYR A 39 15.26 4.75 -15.48
N GLU A 40 14.04 4.54 -15.96
CA GLU A 40 13.38 5.27 -17.05
C GLU A 40 12.09 5.95 -16.54
N GLU A 41 12.18 6.60 -15.37
CA GLU A 41 11.08 7.39 -14.78
C GLU A 41 9.76 6.62 -14.75
N MET A 42 8.66 7.23 -15.22
CA MET A 42 7.31 6.65 -15.25
C MET A 42 7.26 5.22 -15.83
N LYS A 43 8.07 4.92 -16.86
CA LYS A 43 8.06 3.59 -17.48
C LYS A 43 8.56 2.51 -16.52
N SER A 44 9.59 2.82 -15.74
CA SER A 44 10.10 1.92 -14.70
C SER A 44 9.08 1.70 -13.58
N HIS A 45 8.36 2.76 -13.17
CA HIS A 45 7.30 2.62 -12.17
C HIS A 45 6.11 1.79 -12.68
N ARG A 46 5.68 1.98 -13.93
CA ARG A 46 4.61 1.18 -14.54
C ARG A 46 4.99 -0.29 -14.64
N GLU A 47 6.26 -0.58 -14.96
CA GLU A 47 6.79 -1.96 -14.95
C GLU A 47 6.78 -2.56 -13.54
N ALA A 48 7.12 -1.76 -12.51
CA ALA A 48 7.02 -2.19 -11.12
C ALA A 48 5.60 -2.58 -10.73
N LEU A 49 4.60 -1.76 -11.09
CA LEU A 49 3.18 -2.09 -10.88
C LEU A 49 2.81 -3.39 -11.60
N ARG A 50 3.17 -3.54 -12.88
CA ARG A 50 2.89 -4.74 -13.67
C ARG A 50 3.41 -6.00 -12.98
N VAL A 51 4.66 -5.97 -12.52
CA VAL A 51 5.31 -7.12 -11.85
C VAL A 51 4.62 -7.48 -10.53
N VAL A 52 4.15 -6.48 -9.78
CA VAL A 52 3.38 -6.73 -8.54
C VAL A 52 2.02 -7.33 -8.87
N PHE A 53 1.30 -6.76 -9.82
CA PHE A 53 -0.04 -7.22 -10.17
C PHE A 53 -0.04 -8.58 -10.86
N ASP A 54 0.94 -8.90 -11.71
CA ASP A 54 1.12 -10.25 -12.26
C ASP A 54 1.19 -11.30 -11.15
N ARG A 55 1.91 -11.01 -10.06
CA ARG A 55 2.00 -11.90 -8.90
C ARG A 55 0.73 -11.97 -8.08
N LEU A 56 0.02 -10.85 -7.93
CA LEU A 56 -1.28 -10.86 -7.25
C LEU A 56 -2.30 -11.70 -8.05
N VAL A 57 -2.24 -11.66 -9.39
CA VAL A 57 -3.02 -12.55 -10.26
C VAL A 57 -2.64 -14.00 -10.01
N GLU A 58 -1.34 -14.35 -10.05
CA GLU A 58 -0.86 -15.70 -9.75
C GLU A 58 -1.35 -16.20 -8.38
N LYS A 59 -1.19 -15.38 -7.33
CA LYS A 59 -1.65 -15.69 -5.97
C LYS A 59 -3.16 -15.86 -5.90
N SER A 60 -3.94 -15.06 -6.63
CA SER A 60 -5.41 -15.19 -6.67
C SER A 60 -5.87 -16.51 -7.31
N ILE A 61 -5.12 -16.99 -8.32
CA ILE A 61 -5.37 -18.29 -8.97
C ILE A 61 -5.04 -19.43 -8.00
N GLU A 62 -3.90 -19.34 -7.30
CA GLU A 62 -3.52 -20.30 -6.27
C GLU A 62 -4.54 -20.36 -5.13
N ASN A 63 -4.98 -19.19 -4.63
CA ASN A 63 -6.01 -19.10 -3.59
C ASN A 63 -7.33 -19.75 -4.03
N LYS A 64 -7.72 -19.57 -5.30
CA LYS A 64 -8.91 -20.22 -5.86
C LYS A 64 -8.76 -21.74 -5.89
N GLU A 65 -7.61 -22.26 -6.31
CA GLU A 65 -7.36 -23.71 -6.35
C GLU A 65 -7.27 -24.30 -4.93
N ASN A 66 -6.63 -23.60 -4.01
CA ASN A 66 -6.61 -23.96 -2.59
C ASN A 66 -8.02 -23.99 -2.00
N ALA A 67 -8.86 -23.01 -2.33
CA ALA A 67 -10.25 -22.99 -1.90
C ALA A 67 -11.04 -24.17 -2.48
N ARG A 68 -10.76 -24.59 -3.72
CA ARG A 68 -11.35 -25.79 -4.33
C ARG A 68 -10.97 -27.05 -3.54
N ILE A 69 -9.70 -27.17 -3.18
CA ILE A 69 -9.19 -28.32 -2.41
C ILE A 69 -9.79 -28.35 -1.00
N MET A 70 -9.88 -27.21 -0.31
CA MET A 70 -10.30 -27.14 1.09
C MET A 70 -11.81 -27.09 1.29
N PHE A 71 -12.53 -26.41 0.40
CA PHE A 71 -13.94 -26.07 0.58
C PHE A 71 -14.84 -26.53 -0.58
N GLY A 72 -14.27 -27.12 -1.63
CA GLY A 72 -14.97 -27.65 -2.81
C GLY A 72 -15.33 -26.59 -3.86
N ASP A 73 -15.87 -27.07 -4.99
CA ASP A 73 -16.12 -26.25 -6.18
C ASP A 73 -17.10 -25.08 -5.93
N ASN A 74 -18.12 -25.28 -5.09
CA ASN A 74 -19.14 -24.25 -4.81
C ASN A 74 -18.58 -22.95 -4.24
N LEU A 75 -17.49 -23.01 -3.46
CA LEU A 75 -16.84 -21.81 -2.92
C LEU A 75 -15.81 -21.28 -3.91
N ALA A 76 -15.01 -22.15 -4.51
CA ALA A 76 -13.97 -21.78 -5.48
C ALA A 76 -14.55 -21.11 -6.72
N ASP A 77 -15.72 -21.52 -7.20
CA ASP A 77 -16.37 -20.95 -8.38
C ASP A 77 -16.89 -19.53 -8.15
N LYS A 78 -17.06 -19.12 -6.89
CA LYS A 78 -17.38 -17.72 -6.52
C LYS A 78 -16.14 -16.83 -6.47
N LEU A 79 -14.94 -17.42 -6.37
CA LEU A 79 -13.69 -16.68 -6.45
C LEU A 79 -13.36 -16.46 -7.92
N HIS A 80 -13.10 -15.21 -8.28
CA HIS A 80 -12.58 -14.85 -9.58
C HIS A 80 -11.11 -14.47 -9.41
N PRO A 81 -10.22 -14.96 -10.29
CA PRO A 81 -8.86 -14.46 -10.33
C PRO A 81 -8.87 -12.95 -10.53
N LEU A 82 -7.92 -12.27 -9.91
CA LEU A 82 -7.71 -10.84 -10.03
C LEU A 82 -7.59 -10.45 -11.51
N VAL A 83 -8.16 -9.31 -11.88
CA VAL A 83 -8.07 -8.74 -13.22
C VAL A 83 -7.55 -7.32 -13.15
N TYR A 84 -6.65 -6.98 -14.05
CA TYR A 84 -6.11 -5.63 -14.14
C TYR A 84 -5.78 -5.22 -15.58
N ASP A 85 -5.79 -3.91 -15.84
CA ASP A 85 -5.39 -3.29 -17.11
C ASP A 85 -4.42 -2.14 -16.84
N ILE A 86 -3.12 -2.47 -16.75
CA ILE A 86 -2.11 -1.49 -16.34
C ILE A 86 -2.03 -0.27 -17.26
N ASP A 87 -2.47 -0.36 -18.51
CA ASP A 87 -2.42 0.78 -19.44
C ASP A 87 -3.46 1.86 -19.08
N LYS A 88 -4.52 1.51 -18.33
CA LYS A 88 -5.48 2.46 -17.78
C LYS A 88 -4.94 3.23 -16.57
N ALA A 89 -3.97 2.68 -15.84
CA ALA A 89 -3.38 3.35 -14.69
C ALA A 89 -2.75 4.69 -15.09
N GLN A 90 -3.28 5.80 -14.55
CA GLN A 90 -2.77 7.14 -14.83
C GLN A 90 -1.86 7.61 -13.68
N PRO A 91 -0.62 8.03 -13.97
CA PRO A 91 0.31 8.51 -12.96
C PRO A 91 0.16 10.00 -12.67
N THR A 92 0.26 10.36 -11.39
CA THR A 92 0.45 11.72 -10.89
C THR A 92 1.75 11.76 -10.09
N PRO A 93 2.76 12.55 -10.50
CA PRO A 93 4.00 12.68 -9.72
C PRO A 93 3.71 13.40 -8.40
N LEU A 94 4.30 12.91 -7.31
CA LEU A 94 4.14 13.50 -5.98
C LEU A 94 5.46 14.09 -5.47
N ASN A 95 5.35 15.15 -4.67
CA ASN A 95 6.47 15.69 -3.94
C ASN A 95 6.73 14.84 -2.67
N PRO A 96 7.96 14.36 -2.41
CA PRO A 96 8.27 13.60 -1.21
C PRO A 96 7.92 14.33 0.10
N HIS A 97 8.13 15.64 0.19
CA HIS A 97 7.76 16.41 1.39
C HIS A 97 6.27 16.35 1.69
N ASP A 98 5.43 16.41 0.66
CA ASP A 98 3.98 16.35 0.82
C ASP A 98 3.52 14.91 1.09
N PHE A 99 4.11 13.93 0.40
CA PHE A 99 3.77 12.51 0.55
C PHE A 99 4.06 11.99 1.97
N PHE A 100 5.19 12.38 2.56
CA PHE A 100 5.58 12.00 3.92
C PHE A 100 5.15 13.01 4.98
N TYR A 101 4.34 14.02 4.63
CA TYR A 101 3.87 15.00 5.60
C TYR A 101 2.93 14.35 6.62
N CYS A 102 3.33 14.39 7.90
CA CYS A 102 2.49 14.02 9.03
C CYS A 102 2.17 15.28 9.86
N PRO A 103 0.93 15.80 9.80
CA PRO A 103 0.52 16.92 10.64
C PRO A 103 0.66 16.59 12.12
N ASN A 104 0.98 17.56 12.97
CA ASN A 104 0.88 17.42 14.42
C ASN A 104 -0.51 17.84 14.89
N ILE A 105 -1.54 17.01 14.65
CA ILE A 105 -2.89 17.28 15.18
C ILE A 105 -3.25 16.20 16.19
N VAL A 106 -3.50 16.66 17.41
CA VAL A 106 -3.71 15.81 18.57
C VAL A 106 -4.97 16.29 19.26
N LYS A 107 -5.99 15.44 19.28
CA LYS A 107 -7.17 15.62 20.11
C LYS A 107 -7.00 14.87 21.42
N ILE A 108 -7.68 15.40 22.43
CA ILE A 108 -7.77 14.79 23.73
C ILE A 108 -9.25 14.50 23.95
N ASP A 109 -9.60 13.24 24.20
CA ASP A 109 -10.98 12.88 24.50
C ASP A 109 -11.36 13.35 25.90
N TYR A 110 -12.64 13.16 26.26
CA TYR A 110 -13.14 13.49 27.59
C TYR A 110 -12.39 12.76 28.73
N TYR A 111 -11.76 11.62 28.45
CA TYR A 111 -11.02 10.81 29.41
C TYR A 111 -9.52 11.15 29.48
N GLY A 112 -9.07 12.14 28.71
CA GLY A 112 -7.65 12.51 28.64
C GLY A 112 -6.83 11.63 27.71
N ASN A 113 -7.46 10.74 26.94
CA ASN A 113 -6.76 9.96 25.94
C ASN A 113 -6.36 10.86 24.78
N VAL A 114 -5.09 10.81 24.45
CA VAL A 114 -4.49 11.53 23.34
C VAL A 114 -4.68 10.70 22.08
N PHE A 115 -5.45 11.19 21.12
CA PHE A 115 -5.63 10.55 19.82
C PHE A 115 -5.31 11.53 18.70
N TYR A 116 -4.84 11.00 17.58
CA TYR A 116 -4.62 11.81 16.41
C TYR A 116 -5.95 12.32 15.89
N ASP A 117 -6.06 13.63 15.64
CA ASP A 117 -7.28 14.18 15.06
C ASP A 117 -7.30 13.89 13.55
N ALA A 118 -7.69 12.67 13.23
CA ALA A 118 -7.92 12.23 11.87
C ALA A 118 -9.30 12.69 11.39
N GLU A 119 -9.68 13.97 11.59
CA GLU A 119 -10.86 14.58 10.96
C GLU A 119 -10.69 14.68 9.42
N TRP A 120 -10.38 13.56 8.76
CA TRP A 120 -11.02 13.19 7.52
C TRP A 120 -12.49 12.96 7.87
N LYS A 121 -13.37 13.84 7.43
CA LYS A 121 -14.80 13.68 7.66
C LYS A 121 -15.33 12.70 6.62
N PRO A 122 -15.99 11.60 7.03
CA PRO A 122 -16.86 10.88 6.11
C PRO A 122 -17.90 11.90 5.60
N ASN A 123 -17.91 12.16 4.29
CA ASN A 123 -18.67 13.21 3.58
C ASN A 123 -17.98 14.57 3.31
N ASP A 124 -16.65 14.67 3.39
CA ASP A 124 -15.94 15.67 2.57
C ASP A 124 -16.11 15.31 1.07
N GLU A 125 -15.90 16.23 0.13
CA GLU A 125 -16.08 16.02 -1.34
C GLU A 125 -15.24 14.85 -1.91
N ASN A 126 -14.41 14.26 -1.05
CA ASN A 126 -13.42 13.22 -1.26
C ASN A 126 -13.87 11.81 -0.83
N PHE A 127 -15.16 11.58 -0.60
CA PHE A 127 -15.70 10.22 -0.41
C PHE A 127 -15.45 9.41 -1.70
N GLY A 128 -14.56 8.40 -1.63
CA GLY A 128 -14.10 7.63 -2.79
C GLY A 128 -12.85 8.19 -3.49
N THR A 129 -12.22 9.23 -2.95
CA THR A 129 -10.93 9.75 -3.45
C THR A 129 -9.80 9.30 -2.53
N THR A 130 -8.68 8.90 -3.12
CA THR A 130 -7.41 8.49 -2.51
C THR A 130 -7.15 9.05 -1.09
N VAL A 131 -6.94 8.15 -0.12
CA VAL A 131 -6.56 8.54 1.25
C VAL A 131 -5.06 8.87 1.35
N PRO A 132 -4.65 9.86 2.15
CA PRO A 132 -3.22 10.15 2.34
C PRO A 132 -2.45 8.95 2.94
N TYR A 133 -1.20 8.74 2.52
CA TYR A 133 -0.37 7.62 3.01
C TYR A 133 -0.30 7.52 4.54
N ARG A 134 -0.10 8.64 5.25
CA ARG A 134 -0.13 8.66 6.72
C ARG A 134 -1.42 8.10 7.32
N TYR A 135 -2.57 8.33 6.67
CA TYR A 135 -3.87 7.90 7.15
C TYR A 135 -3.99 6.39 7.01
N ALA A 136 -3.64 5.86 5.83
CA ALA A 136 -3.62 4.42 5.54
C ALA A 136 -2.75 3.64 6.54
N LEU A 137 -1.61 4.20 6.95
CA LEU A 137 -0.72 3.56 7.93
C LEU A 137 -1.25 3.69 9.38
N MET A 138 -1.75 4.87 9.75
CA MET A 138 -2.04 5.21 11.15
C MET A 138 -3.44 4.87 11.64
N GLU A 139 -4.41 4.92 10.75
CA GLU A 139 -5.83 4.76 11.08
C GLU A 139 -6.40 3.54 10.35
N PRO A 140 -5.90 2.31 10.61
CA PRO A 140 -6.44 1.13 9.96
C PRO A 140 -7.89 0.87 10.37
N VAL A 141 -8.65 0.26 9.46
CA VAL A 141 -10.03 -0.18 9.68
C VAL A 141 -10.07 -1.18 10.82
N HIS A 142 -9.07 -2.07 10.85
CA HIS A 142 -8.94 -3.11 11.85
C HIS A 142 -7.64 -3.02 12.64
N GLY A 143 -7.71 -3.41 13.90
CA GLY A 143 -6.54 -3.51 14.77
C GLY A 143 -6.16 -2.20 15.47
N ARG A 144 -4.88 -2.10 15.82
CA ARG A 144 -4.37 -1.04 16.68
C ARG A 144 -3.90 0.14 15.83
N ARG A 145 -4.41 1.34 16.14
CA ARG A 145 -3.93 2.59 15.54
C ARG A 145 -2.44 2.81 15.79
N ASN A 146 -1.71 3.13 14.74
CA ASN A 146 -0.29 3.48 14.80
C ASN A 146 -0.13 4.96 15.13
N LYS A 147 0.98 5.31 15.78
CA LYS A 147 1.28 6.69 16.18
C LYS A 147 2.14 7.39 15.14
N PRO A 148 2.23 8.74 15.16
CA PRO A 148 3.18 9.47 14.31
C PRO A 148 4.62 8.95 14.43
N GLU A 149 5.04 8.49 15.61
CA GLU A 149 6.37 7.90 15.80
C GLU A 149 6.52 6.57 15.04
N ASP A 150 5.45 5.78 14.92
CA ASP A 150 5.46 4.55 14.15
C ASP A 150 5.53 4.86 12.65
N PHE A 151 4.72 5.82 12.16
CA PHE A 151 4.81 6.32 10.79
C PHE A 151 6.23 6.75 10.44
N LYS A 152 6.87 7.52 11.33
CA LYS A 152 8.27 7.93 11.16
C LYS A 152 9.22 6.73 11.09
N LYS A 153 9.13 5.77 12.03
CA LYS A 153 10.02 4.60 12.06
C LYS A 153 9.86 3.69 10.84
N VAL A 154 8.63 3.49 10.36
CA VAL A 154 8.35 2.70 9.15
C VAL A 154 9.03 3.36 7.95
N ASN A 155 8.90 4.68 7.82
CA ASN A 155 9.54 5.42 6.73
C ASN A 155 11.08 5.43 6.84
N GLU A 156 11.64 5.53 8.05
CA GLU A 156 13.09 5.41 8.26
C GLU A 156 13.62 4.01 7.94
N ALA A 157 12.84 2.95 8.21
CA ALA A 157 13.19 1.59 7.82
C ALA A 157 13.09 1.38 6.30
N LEU A 158 12.10 2.00 5.65
CA LEU A 158 11.86 1.87 4.22
C LEU A 158 12.80 2.75 3.37
N PHE A 159 13.23 3.90 3.88
CA PHE A 159 14.09 4.88 3.21
C PHE A 159 15.20 5.35 4.16
N PRO A 160 16.18 4.48 4.51
CA PRO A 160 17.20 4.78 5.50
C PRO A 160 18.14 5.92 5.12
N ASN A 161 18.23 6.24 3.82
CA ASN A 161 19.04 7.34 3.30
C ASN A 161 18.27 8.66 3.17
N GLY A 162 17.04 8.73 3.70
CA GLY A 162 16.17 9.91 3.63
C GLY A 162 15.29 9.94 2.37
N THR A 163 14.50 11.00 2.24
CA THR A 163 13.44 11.10 1.21
C THR A 163 13.78 12.00 0.02
N ASP A 164 14.95 12.67 0.05
CA ASP A 164 15.34 13.67 -0.95
C ASP A 164 15.61 13.07 -2.34
N ALA A 165 15.94 11.79 -2.41
CA ALA A 165 16.32 11.08 -3.63
C ALA A 165 15.23 10.10 -4.10
N LEU A 166 13.98 10.34 -3.69
CA LEU A 166 12.83 9.53 -4.05
C LEU A 166 12.07 10.14 -5.23
N ASP A 167 11.76 9.30 -6.21
CA ASP A 167 10.76 9.62 -7.24
C ASP A 167 9.46 8.88 -6.88
N ILE A 168 8.34 9.60 -6.82
CA ILE A 168 7.07 9.09 -6.31
C ILE A 168 5.97 9.36 -7.33
N TYR A 169 5.20 8.31 -7.62
CA TYR A 169 3.97 8.42 -8.39
C TYR A 169 2.81 7.83 -7.60
N GLU A 170 1.70 8.55 -7.62
CA GLU A 170 0.37 8.04 -7.34
C GLU A 170 -0.28 7.58 -8.62
N TRP A 171 -1.00 6.48 -8.56
CA TRP A 171 -1.72 5.91 -9.68
C TRP A 171 -3.21 5.92 -9.38
N THR A 172 -4.03 6.16 -10.40
CA THR A 172 -5.47 5.87 -10.31
C THR A 172 -5.68 4.42 -9.92
N THR A 173 -6.87 4.04 -9.47
CA THR A 173 -7.15 2.69 -8.94
C THR A 173 -8.32 2.01 -9.66
N ASP A 174 -8.88 2.64 -10.68
CA ASP A 174 -10.00 2.18 -11.51
C ASP A 174 -9.63 1.10 -12.56
N TRP A 175 -8.40 0.60 -12.51
CA TRP A 175 -7.85 -0.31 -13.50
C TRP A 175 -7.66 -1.74 -13.00
N SER A 176 -7.97 -2.04 -11.74
CA SER A 176 -7.95 -3.40 -11.19
C SER A 176 -9.06 -3.60 -10.17
N ASP A 177 -9.67 -4.78 -10.21
CA ASP A 177 -10.65 -5.24 -9.21
C ASP A 177 -10.05 -5.43 -7.80
N PHE A 178 -8.72 -5.36 -7.66
CA PHE A 178 -8.03 -5.31 -6.37
C PHE A 178 -8.56 -4.17 -5.49
N PHE A 179 -8.88 -3.03 -6.12
CA PHE A 179 -9.23 -1.80 -5.43
C PHE A 179 -10.73 -1.63 -5.15
N ASP A 180 -11.58 -2.48 -5.71
CA ASP A 180 -13.05 -2.35 -5.65
C ASP A 180 -13.54 -2.28 -4.19
N ALA A 181 -12.98 -3.14 -3.34
CA ALA A 181 -13.29 -3.19 -1.91
C ALA A 181 -12.93 -1.86 -1.20
N GLY A 182 -11.74 -1.32 -1.49
CA GLY A 182 -11.32 -0.03 -0.96
C GLY A 182 -12.19 1.13 -1.45
N HIS A 183 -12.65 1.13 -2.71
CA HIS A 183 -13.53 2.18 -3.24
C HIS A 183 -14.89 2.26 -2.54
N GLU A 184 -15.39 1.14 -2.02
CA GLU A 184 -16.69 1.09 -1.33
C GLU A 184 -16.63 1.54 0.13
N TRP A 185 -15.47 1.43 0.79
CA TRP A 185 -15.36 1.53 2.26
C TRP A 185 -14.29 2.51 2.74
N TYR A 186 -13.02 2.08 2.77
CA TYR A 186 -11.93 2.81 3.45
C TYR A 186 -11.24 3.86 2.56
N GLY A 187 -11.25 3.62 1.25
CA GLY A 187 -10.39 4.28 0.28
C GLY A 187 -9.43 3.29 -0.38
N ALA A 188 -9.04 3.60 -1.61
CA ALA A 188 -8.10 2.82 -2.39
C ALA A 188 -6.95 3.69 -2.89
N CYS A 189 -5.72 3.22 -2.73
CA CYS A 189 -4.52 3.93 -3.12
C CYS A 189 -3.52 3.00 -3.78
N CYS A 190 -2.80 3.53 -4.77
CA CYS A 190 -1.69 2.85 -5.39
C CYS A 190 -0.54 3.84 -5.55
N TRP A 191 0.56 3.58 -4.86
CA TRP A 191 1.77 4.37 -4.98
C TRP A 191 2.94 3.52 -5.43
N SER A 192 3.85 4.15 -6.15
CA SER A 192 5.16 3.59 -6.45
C SER A 192 6.23 4.61 -6.13
N VAL A 193 7.19 4.19 -5.34
CA VAL A 193 8.35 4.98 -4.95
C VAL A 193 9.59 4.32 -5.52
N TYR A 194 10.49 5.09 -6.10
CA TYR A 194 11.80 4.63 -6.51
C TYR A 194 12.86 5.36 -5.70
N ASP A 195 13.65 4.61 -4.94
CA ASP A 195 14.78 5.10 -4.17
C ASP A 195 16.05 5.00 -5.01
N LYS A 196 16.55 6.16 -5.46
CA LYS A 196 17.77 6.28 -6.29
C LYS A 196 19.03 5.87 -5.53
N THR A 197 19.02 5.94 -4.20
CA THR A 197 20.18 5.61 -3.36
C THR A 197 20.35 4.11 -3.17
N LEU A 198 19.23 3.37 -3.20
CA LEU A 198 19.20 1.92 -3.04
C LEU A 198 18.93 1.15 -4.33
N ASN A 199 18.63 1.85 -5.45
CA ASN A 199 18.16 1.24 -6.70
C ASN A 199 16.98 0.28 -6.45
N ARG A 200 16.00 0.75 -5.67
CA ARG A 200 14.91 -0.07 -5.14
C ARG A 200 13.58 0.61 -5.40
N TYR A 201 12.61 -0.18 -5.87
CA TYR A 201 11.22 0.23 -5.97
C TYR A 201 10.45 -0.26 -4.74
N VAL A 202 9.51 0.55 -4.31
CA VAL A 202 8.51 0.21 -3.31
C VAL A 202 7.15 0.50 -3.93
N VAL A 203 6.38 -0.55 -4.19
CA VAL A 203 4.97 -0.43 -4.57
C VAL A 203 4.14 -0.58 -3.31
N MET A 204 3.22 0.35 -3.08
CA MET A 204 2.41 0.45 -1.88
C MET A 204 0.95 0.43 -2.30
N LEU A 205 0.20 -0.55 -1.80
CA LEU A 205 -1.19 -0.76 -2.17
C LEU A 205 -2.08 -0.60 -0.93
N VAL A 206 -3.23 0.04 -1.11
CA VAL A 206 -4.27 0.18 -0.09
C VAL A 206 -5.59 -0.20 -0.73
N SER A 207 -6.26 -1.20 -0.17
CA SER A 207 -7.63 -1.59 -0.54
C SER A 207 -8.23 -2.36 0.64
N ALA A 208 -8.84 -1.63 1.57
CA ALA A 208 -9.36 -2.19 2.81
C ALA A 208 -10.89 -2.07 2.88
N THR A 209 -11.53 -3.05 3.50
CA THR A 209 -12.97 -3.05 3.82
C THR A 209 -13.19 -2.96 5.33
N ASP A 210 -14.41 -2.57 5.71
CA ASP A 210 -15.05 -2.85 7.01
C ASP A 210 -15.10 -4.36 7.33
#